data_AF-A0A2T2RPK9-F1
#
_entry.id   AF-A0A2T2RPK9-F1
#
_cell.length_a   1.000
_cell.length_b   1.000
_cell.length_c   1.000
_cell.angle_alpha   90.00
_cell.angle_beta   90.00
_cell.angle_gamma   90.00
#
_symmetry.space_group_name_H-M   'P 1'
#
loop_
_entity.id
_entity.type
_entity.pdbx_description
1 polymer ?
#
loop_
_entity_poly.entity_id
_entity_poly.type
_entity_poly.pdbx_seq_one_letter_code
_entity_poly.pdbx_strand_id
1 'polypeptide(L)'
;MVATLEQSQLQAIATKLADMKALQQQIVANEEKLIAATSGDKNIRDRLQSMLEDDRENLNTIDQVVNNFSVQSQPNGTVQALIESVEGIMAGNELTLYQKALQHEGLKHQIVMTGLTLHKASQVVGDDFQKTIDPLYQLNFKNRAHQEQLKSVVTVLGTRELTGKNPDDSIWAQSEDAIAAVRGLFKGLS
;
A
#
# COMPACT_ATOMS: atom_id res chain seq x y z
N MET A 1 -25.13 6.26 19.07
CA MET A 1 -24.38 6.26 20.34
C MET A 1 -22.92 6.09 19.99
N VAL A 2 -22.05 6.92 20.57
CA VAL A 2 -20.59 6.81 20.41
C VAL A 2 -20.13 5.60 21.23
N ALA A 3 -19.40 4.66 20.61
CA ALA A 3 -18.92 3.47 21.31
C ALA A 3 -17.62 3.77 22.05
N THR A 4 -17.55 3.50 23.35
CA THR A 4 -16.28 3.51 24.09
C THR A 4 -15.53 2.21 23.84
N LEU A 5 -14.25 2.28 23.50
CA LEU A 5 -13.42 1.10 23.29
C LEU A 5 -12.99 0.48 24.62
N GLU A 6 -13.13 -0.84 24.73
CA GLU A 6 -12.51 -1.61 25.80
C GLU A 6 -11.01 -1.83 25.54
N GLN A 7 -10.25 -2.15 26.59
CA GLN A 7 -8.80 -2.39 26.50
C GLN A 7 -8.42 -3.44 25.44
N SER A 8 -9.23 -4.50 25.32
CA SER A 8 -9.02 -5.56 24.32
C SER A 8 -9.15 -5.04 22.88
N GLN A 9 -10.08 -4.11 22.64
CA GLN A 9 -10.32 -3.50 21.34
C GLN A 9 -9.22 -2.49 20.99
N LEU A 10 -8.78 -1.68 21.98
CA LEU A 10 -7.62 -0.81 21.83
C LEU A 10 -6.36 -1.63 21.47
N GLN A 11 -6.14 -2.76 22.13
CA GLN A 11 -5.01 -3.64 21.81
C GLN A 11 -5.12 -4.22 20.39
N ALA A 12 -6.32 -4.60 19.96
CA ALA A 12 -6.55 -5.10 18.60
C ALA A 12 -6.24 -4.04 17.54
N ILE A 13 -6.66 -2.79 17.77
CA ILE A 13 -6.35 -1.66 16.88
C ILE A 13 -4.84 -1.37 16.87
N ALA A 14 -4.20 -1.31 18.04
CA ALA A 14 -2.74 -1.11 18.14
C ALA A 14 -1.98 -2.20 17.36
N THR A 15 -2.41 -3.45 17.46
CA THR A 15 -1.84 -4.57 16.70
C THR A 15 -2.04 -4.39 15.20
N LYS A 16 -3.21 -3.93 14.76
CA LYS A 16 -3.47 -3.66 13.34
C LYS A 16 -2.67 -2.48 12.78
N LEU A 17 -2.43 -1.45 13.60
CA LEU A 17 -1.54 -0.34 13.24
C LEU A 17 -0.09 -0.83 13.10
N ALA A 18 0.37 -1.69 14.02
CA ALA A 18 1.69 -2.31 13.93
C ALA A 18 1.82 -3.23 12.70
N ASP A 19 0.79 -4.04 12.40
CA ASP A 19 0.72 -4.85 11.17
C ASP A 19 0.85 -3.96 9.92
N MET A 20 0.07 -2.87 9.85
CA MET A 20 0.08 -1.94 8.72
C MET A 20 1.45 -1.30 8.52
N LYS A 21 2.13 -0.91 9.61
CA LYS A 21 3.51 -0.39 9.56
C LYS A 21 4.49 -1.41 8.99
N ALA A 22 4.46 -2.64 9.50
CA ALA A 22 5.35 -3.70 9.04
C ALA A 22 5.13 -4.05 7.56
N LEU A 23 3.87 -4.12 7.13
CA LEU A 23 3.52 -4.33 5.73
C LEU A 23 3.97 -3.16 4.85
N GLN A 24 3.83 -1.90 5.30
CA GLN A 24 4.28 -0.74 4.53
C GLN A 24 5.80 -0.75 4.34
N GLN A 25 6.56 -1.16 5.35
CA GLN A 25 8.01 -1.35 5.24
C GLN A 25 8.35 -2.40 4.17
N GLN A 26 7.61 -3.53 4.17
CA GLN A 26 7.80 -4.57 3.15
C GLN A 26 7.44 -4.09 1.74
N ILE A 27 6.41 -3.25 1.61
CA ILE A 27 6.01 -2.65 0.32
C ILE A 27 7.13 -1.78 -0.24
N VAL A 28 7.70 -0.89 0.58
CA VAL A 28 8.85 -0.04 0.20
C VAL A 28 10.02 -0.91 -0.27
N ALA A 29 10.37 -1.96 0.49
CA ALA A 29 11.44 -2.89 0.12
C ALA A 29 11.15 -3.65 -1.19
N ASN A 30 9.89 -4.01 -1.44
CA ASN A 30 9.47 -4.67 -2.67
C ASN A 30 9.57 -3.74 -3.89
N GLU A 31 9.17 -2.48 -3.75
CA GLU A 31 9.26 -1.47 -4.81
C GLU A 31 10.71 -1.23 -5.24
N GLU A 32 11.63 -1.10 -4.28
CA GLU A 32 13.06 -0.98 -4.58
C GLU A 32 13.59 -2.16 -5.41
N LYS A 33 13.19 -3.39 -5.04
CA LYS A 33 13.55 -4.61 -5.80
C LYS A 33 12.91 -4.63 -7.19
N LEU A 34 11.65 -4.25 -7.31
CA LEU A 34 10.94 -4.21 -8.60
C LEU A 34 11.55 -3.16 -9.54
N ILE A 35 11.84 -1.96 -9.04
CA ILE A 35 12.50 -0.88 -9.77
C ILE A 35 13.84 -1.36 -10.35
N ALA A 36 14.64 -2.05 -9.53
CA ALA A 36 15.91 -2.62 -9.97
C ALA A 36 15.71 -3.68 -11.07
N ALA A 37 14.71 -4.55 -10.92
CA ALA A 37 14.38 -5.59 -11.90
C ALA A 37 13.78 -5.05 -13.21
N THR A 38 13.24 -3.82 -13.20
CA THR A 38 12.63 -3.16 -14.37
C THR A 38 13.51 -2.07 -14.97
N SER A 39 14.82 -2.07 -14.73
CA SER A 39 15.71 -0.97 -15.13
C SER A 39 15.71 -0.65 -16.64
N GLY A 40 15.42 -1.64 -17.49
CA GLY A 40 15.26 -1.49 -18.94
C GLY A 40 13.88 -1.01 -19.41
N ASP A 41 12.87 -0.94 -18.53
CA ASP A 41 11.54 -0.42 -18.86
C ASP A 41 11.27 0.89 -18.12
N LYS A 42 11.49 2.01 -18.82
CA LYS A 42 11.32 3.34 -18.26
C LYS A 42 9.88 3.60 -17.78
N ASN A 43 8.86 3.11 -18.49
CA ASN A 43 7.46 3.39 -18.15
C ASN A 43 7.07 2.70 -16.85
N ILE A 44 7.44 1.43 -16.68
CA ILE A 44 7.19 0.70 -15.44
C ILE A 44 8.01 1.29 -14.30
N ARG A 45 9.31 1.53 -14.54
CA ARG A 45 10.23 2.04 -13.53
C ARG A 45 9.80 3.40 -12.97
N ASP A 46 9.43 4.34 -13.83
CA ASP A 46 9.05 5.69 -13.40
C ASP A 46 7.76 5.68 -12.55
N ARG A 47 6.83 4.75 -12.84
CA ARG A 47 5.62 4.55 -12.03
C ARG A 47 5.93 3.95 -10.66
N LEU A 48 6.74 2.89 -10.63
CA LEU A 48 7.21 2.30 -9.37
C LEU A 48 7.98 3.32 -8.53
N GLN A 49 8.80 4.16 -9.16
CA GLN A 49 9.53 5.24 -8.48
C GLN A 49 8.59 6.28 -7.85
N SER A 50 7.57 6.71 -8.59
CA SER A 50 6.55 7.62 -8.04
C SER A 50 5.79 6.99 -6.88
N MET A 51 5.46 5.70 -6.97
CA MET A 51 4.79 4.99 -5.87
C MET A 51 5.70 4.88 -4.64
N LEU A 52 6.98 4.53 -4.84
CA LEU A 52 7.98 4.44 -3.77
C LEU A 52 8.15 5.76 -2.99
N GLU A 53 8.14 6.89 -3.68
CA GLU A 53 8.20 8.22 -3.06
C GLU A 53 6.99 8.45 -2.15
N ASP A 54 5.78 8.23 -2.68
CA ASP A 54 4.53 8.32 -1.93
C ASP A 54 4.48 7.29 -0.76
N ASP A 55 5.02 6.08 -0.96
CA ASP A 55 4.99 5.00 0.02
C ASP A 55 5.99 5.17 1.17
N ARG A 56 7.09 5.91 0.93
CA ARG A 56 7.98 6.37 2.00
C ARG A 56 7.33 7.47 2.83
N GLU A 57 6.60 8.39 2.22
CA GLU A 57 5.81 9.38 2.96
C GLU A 57 4.71 8.70 3.79
N ASN A 58 4.01 7.75 3.19
CA ASN A 58 2.98 6.95 3.85
C ASN A 58 3.53 6.22 5.08
N LEU A 59 4.74 5.65 5.00
CA LEU A 59 5.39 5.01 6.14
C LEU A 59 5.62 5.98 7.30
N ASN A 60 6.05 7.22 7.01
CA ASN A 60 6.22 8.25 8.04
C ASN A 60 4.88 8.60 8.70
N THR A 61 3.81 8.73 7.92
CA THR A 61 2.46 8.98 8.45
C THR A 61 1.97 7.82 9.32
N ILE A 62 2.15 6.57 8.88
CA ILE A 62 1.77 5.39 9.67
C ILE A 62 2.57 5.36 10.97
N ASP A 63 3.87 5.64 10.93
CA ASP A 63 4.72 5.68 12.12
C ASP A 63 4.24 6.73 13.13
N GLN A 64 3.88 7.92 12.67
CA GLN A 64 3.30 8.97 13.52
C GLN A 64 1.98 8.51 14.16
N VAL A 65 1.09 7.88 13.40
CA VAL A 65 -0.19 7.36 13.92
C VAL A 65 0.04 6.27 14.95
N VAL A 66 0.96 5.33 14.71
CA VAL A 66 1.34 4.28 15.67
C VAL A 66 1.87 4.92 16.96
N ASN A 67 2.79 5.87 16.88
CA ASN A 67 3.41 6.51 18.04
C ASN A 67 2.43 7.38 18.84
N ASN A 68 1.46 8.01 18.15
CA ASN A 68 0.43 8.83 18.77
C ASN A 68 -0.76 8.02 19.30
N PHE A 69 -0.83 6.72 18.98
CA PHE A 69 -1.88 5.86 19.50
C PHE A 69 -1.61 5.52 20.97
N SER A 70 -2.68 5.53 21.78
CA SER A 70 -2.60 5.43 23.24
C SER A 70 -2.04 4.09 23.75
N VAL A 71 -2.07 3.06 22.91
CA VAL A 71 -1.59 1.71 23.21
C VAL A 71 -0.58 1.29 22.16
N GLN A 72 0.53 0.72 22.60
CA GLN A 72 1.54 0.18 21.70
C GLN A 72 1.38 -1.34 21.57
N SER A 73 1.68 -1.87 20.39
CA SER A 73 1.66 -3.30 20.12
C SER A 73 2.75 -3.68 19.12
N GLN A 74 3.01 -4.98 19.02
CA GLN A 74 3.86 -5.55 17.99
C GLN A 74 3.01 -6.10 16.84
N PRO A 75 3.57 -6.23 15.63
CA PRO A 75 2.90 -6.90 14.53
C PRO A 75 2.54 -8.34 14.93
N ASN A 76 1.40 -8.83 14.46
CA ASN A 76 0.96 -10.19 14.67
C ASN A 76 1.96 -11.18 14.05
N GLY A 77 2.21 -12.31 14.71
CA GLY A 77 3.12 -13.35 14.22
C GLY A 77 2.77 -13.86 12.82
N THR A 78 1.47 -13.93 12.46
CA THR A 78 1.04 -14.30 11.11
C THR A 78 1.43 -13.26 10.07
N VAL A 79 1.42 -11.98 10.41
CA VAL A 79 1.87 -10.90 9.51
C VAL A 79 3.39 -10.93 9.35
N GLN A 80 4.12 -11.21 10.43
CA GLN A 80 5.57 -11.41 10.34
C GLN A 80 5.92 -12.58 9.42
N ALA A 81 5.26 -13.74 9.58
CA ALA A 81 5.45 -14.89 8.71
C ALA A 81 5.07 -14.60 7.24
N LEU A 82 4.03 -13.79 7.00
CA LEU A 82 3.68 -13.33 5.65
C LEU A 82 4.81 -12.48 5.05
N ILE A 83 5.35 -11.53 5.82
CA ILE A 83 6.46 -10.66 5.39
C ILE A 83 7.69 -11.50 5.04
N GLU A 84 8.07 -12.46 5.89
CA GLU A 84 9.19 -13.37 5.63
C GLU A 84 8.99 -14.17 4.33
N SER A 85 7.78 -14.69 4.12
CA SER A 85 7.44 -15.43 2.89
C SER A 85 7.55 -14.54 1.65
N VAL A 86 6.98 -13.33 1.70
CA VAL A 86 7.07 -12.33 0.62
C VAL A 86 8.52 -11.95 0.34
N GLU A 87 9.32 -11.74 1.38
CA GLU A 87 10.73 -11.37 1.23
C GLU A 87 11.50 -12.47 0.51
N GLY A 88 11.30 -13.72 0.91
CA GLY A 88 11.88 -14.90 0.26
C GLY A 88 11.48 -14.98 -1.22
N ILE A 89 10.20 -14.83 -1.51
CA ILE A 89 9.66 -14.82 -2.88
C ILE A 89 10.28 -13.70 -3.73
N MET A 90 10.41 -12.50 -3.17
CA MET A 90 10.93 -11.35 -3.91
C MET A 90 12.44 -11.46 -4.18
N ALA A 91 13.20 -12.05 -3.25
CA ALA A 91 14.63 -12.29 -3.38
C ALA A 91 14.98 -13.52 -4.26
N GLY A 92 14.10 -14.53 -4.28
CA GLY A 92 14.29 -15.77 -5.02
C GLY A 92 14.05 -15.65 -6.52
N ASN A 93 14.23 -16.77 -7.23
CA ASN A 93 14.08 -16.87 -8.70
C ASN A 93 12.88 -17.75 -9.10
N GLU A 94 12.09 -18.20 -8.14
CA GLU A 94 10.95 -19.10 -8.34
C GLU A 94 9.79 -18.40 -9.04
N LEU A 95 9.66 -17.09 -8.82
CA LEU A 95 8.64 -16.26 -9.47
C LEU A 95 9.23 -15.41 -10.59
N THR A 96 8.47 -15.30 -11.67
CA THR A 96 8.73 -14.34 -12.73
C THR A 96 8.51 -12.91 -12.24
N LEU A 97 8.99 -11.93 -13.01
CA LEU A 97 8.78 -10.52 -12.69
C LEU A 97 7.29 -10.14 -12.66
N TYR A 98 6.48 -10.71 -13.57
CA TYR A 98 5.03 -10.56 -13.56
C TYR A 98 4.41 -11.09 -12.26
N GLN A 99 4.80 -12.28 -11.83
CA GLN A 99 4.27 -12.89 -10.61
C GLN A 99 4.70 -12.12 -9.34
N LYS A 100 5.93 -11.58 -9.31
CA LYS A 100 6.39 -10.69 -8.24
C LYS A 100 5.58 -9.38 -8.18
N ALA A 101 5.29 -8.78 -9.34
CA ALA A 101 4.45 -7.59 -9.41
C ALA A 101 3.01 -7.86 -8.92
N LEU A 102 2.46 -9.05 -9.23
CA LEU A 102 1.16 -9.50 -8.69
C LEU A 102 1.17 -9.63 -7.17
N GLN A 103 2.20 -10.25 -6.59
CA GLN A 103 2.32 -10.36 -5.13
C GLN A 103 2.37 -8.98 -4.47
N HIS A 104 3.12 -8.06 -5.07
CA HIS A 104 3.20 -6.69 -4.59
C HIS A 104 1.85 -5.94 -4.68
N GLU A 105 1.09 -6.11 -5.76
CA GLU A 105 -0.27 -5.56 -5.89
C GLU A 105 -1.19 -6.09 -4.78
N GLY A 106 -1.13 -7.39 -4.48
CA GLY A 106 -1.90 -7.99 -3.39
C GLY A 106 -1.60 -7.35 -2.03
N LEU A 107 -0.34 -7.06 -1.73
CA LEU A 107 0.06 -6.38 -0.49
C LEU A 107 -0.45 -4.94 -0.43
N LYS A 108 -0.38 -4.19 -1.54
CA LYS A 108 -0.94 -2.84 -1.64
C LYS A 108 -2.45 -2.87 -1.38
N HIS A 109 -3.15 -3.86 -1.94
CA HIS A 109 -4.58 -4.05 -1.66
C HIS A 109 -4.87 -4.30 -0.18
N GLN A 110 -4.09 -5.16 0.47
CA GLN A 110 -4.24 -5.44 1.89
C GLN A 110 -4.09 -4.18 2.77
N ILE A 111 -3.11 -3.31 2.47
CA ILE A 111 -2.93 -2.06 3.20
C ILE A 111 -4.12 -1.10 3.00
N VAL A 112 -4.62 -0.94 1.77
CA VAL A 112 -5.82 -0.13 1.51
C VAL A 112 -7.00 -0.62 2.32
N MET A 113 -7.27 -1.93 2.29
CA MET A 113 -8.40 -2.51 3.03
C MET A 113 -8.24 -2.35 4.54
N THR A 114 -7.00 -2.41 5.04
CA THR A 114 -6.69 -2.19 6.47
C THR A 114 -6.95 -0.73 6.86
N GLY A 115 -6.45 0.22 6.08
CA GLY A 115 -6.69 1.65 6.31
C GLY A 115 -8.17 2.03 6.25
N LEU A 116 -8.92 1.48 5.28
CA LEU A 116 -10.38 1.68 5.19
C LEU A 116 -11.12 1.09 6.40
N THR A 117 -10.70 -0.07 6.88
CA THR A 117 -11.30 -0.72 8.06
C THR A 117 -11.05 0.11 9.31
N LEU A 118 -9.83 0.61 9.51
CA LEU A 118 -9.48 1.49 10.63
C LEU A 118 -10.26 2.81 10.59
N HIS A 119 -10.36 3.43 9.42
CA HIS A 119 -11.17 4.63 9.24
C HIS A 119 -12.66 4.36 9.53
N LYS A 120 -13.19 3.20 9.12
CA LYS A 120 -14.59 2.86 9.42
C LYS A 120 -14.81 2.60 10.92
N ALA A 121 -13.85 1.96 11.58
CA ALA A 121 -13.87 1.80 13.02
C ALA A 121 -13.88 3.16 13.74
N SER A 122 -13.13 4.15 13.23
CA SER A 122 -13.06 5.46 13.86
C SER A 122 -14.37 6.24 13.83
N GLN A 123 -15.14 6.10 12.75
CA GLN A 123 -16.49 6.68 12.65
C GLN A 123 -17.49 6.17 13.69
N VAL A 124 -17.22 5.03 14.34
CA VAL A 124 -18.13 4.42 15.34
C VAL A 124 -17.73 4.76 16.77
N VAL A 125 -16.44 4.97 17.02
CA VAL A 125 -15.85 5.13 18.36
C VAL A 125 -15.83 6.58 18.85
N GLY A 126 -15.82 7.55 17.94
CA GLY A 126 -15.90 8.98 18.26
C GLY A 126 -14.65 9.79 17.92
N ASP A 127 -14.77 11.10 18.11
CA ASP A 127 -13.93 12.12 17.49
C ASP A 127 -12.43 12.01 17.85
N ASP A 128 -12.08 11.59 19.06
CA ASP A 128 -10.67 11.55 19.48
C ASP A 128 -9.92 10.40 18.81
N PHE A 129 -10.53 9.22 18.67
CA PHE A 129 -9.94 8.14 17.88
C PHE A 129 -9.93 8.48 16.39
N GLN A 130 -10.97 9.17 15.90
CA GLN A 130 -11.02 9.65 14.53
C GLN A 130 -9.86 10.59 14.21
N LYS A 131 -9.58 11.59 15.04
CA LYS A 131 -8.44 12.51 14.84
C LYS A 131 -7.10 11.77 14.74
N THR A 132 -6.89 10.72 15.52
CA THR A 132 -5.65 9.93 15.47
C THR A 132 -5.54 9.13 14.16
N ILE A 133 -6.65 8.63 13.62
CA ILE A 133 -6.68 7.75 12.44
C ILE A 133 -6.84 8.53 11.12
N ASP A 134 -7.38 9.73 11.14
CA ASP A 134 -7.65 10.55 9.94
C ASP A 134 -6.45 10.71 8.99
N PRO A 135 -5.17 10.81 9.45
CA PRO A 135 -4.03 10.80 8.54
C PRO A 135 -3.94 9.55 7.65
N LEU A 136 -4.38 8.38 8.13
CA LEU A 136 -4.41 7.13 7.35
C LEU A 136 -5.47 7.17 6.23
N TYR A 137 -6.48 8.03 6.34
CA TYR A 137 -7.51 8.16 5.32
C TYR A 137 -6.96 8.80 4.04
N GLN A 138 -6.08 9.80 4.18
CA GLN A 138 -5.42 10.44 3.03
C GLN A 138 -4.52 9.45 2.27
N LEU A 139 -3.79 8.62 3.02
CA LEU A 139 -2.95 7.54 2.48
C LEU A 139 -3.76 6.54 1.63
N ASN A 140 -5.02 6.24 2.00
CA ASN A 140 -5.87 5.35 1.20
C ASN A 140 -6.15 5.90 -0.21
N PHE A 141 -6.25 7.23 -0.39
CA PHE A 141 -6.46 7.80 -1.73
C PHE A 141 -5.22 7.62 -2.61
N LYS A 142 -4.03 7.91 -2.09
CA LYS A 142 -2.76 7.65 -2.80
C LYS A 142 -2.65 6.18 -3.18
N ASN A 143 -2.88 5.28 -2.22
CA ASN A 143 -2.79 3.84 -2.46
C ASN A 143 -3.81 3.33 -3.50
N ARG A 144 -5.01 3.92 -3.60
CA ARG A 144 -5.96 3.57 -4.66
C ARG A 144 -5.45 3.97 -6.05
N ALA A 145 -4.80 5.13 -6.19
CA ALA A 145 -4.14 5.47 -7.44
C ALA A 145 -2.97 4.51 -7.74
N HIS A 146 -2.22 4.07 -6.72
CA HIS A 146 -1.15 3.09 -6.89
C HIS A 146 -1.71 1.75 -7.39
N GLN A 147 -2.88 1.31 -6.91
CA GLN A 147 -3.54 0.09 -7.40
C GLN A 147 -3.87 0.17 -8.90
N GLU A 148 -4.37 1.30 -9.39
CA GLU A 148 -4.62 1.48 -10.83
C GLU A 148 -3.32 1.45 -11.64
N GLN A 149 -2.24 2.07 -11.14
CA GLN A 149 -0.92 1.97 -11.76
C GLN A 149 -0.38 0.54 -11.80
N LEU A 150 -0.51 -0.20 -10.69
CA LEU A 150 -0.04 -1.58 -10.59
C LEU A 150 -0.83 -2.53 -11.50
N LYS A 151 -2.14 -2.33 -11.68
CA LYS A 151 -2.91 -3.07 -12.68
C LYS A 151 -2.32 -2.93 -14.08
N SER A 152 -1.94 -1.71 -14.48
CA SER A 152 -1.28 -1.49 -15.78
C SER A 152 0.09 -2.17 -15.84
N VAL A 153 0.93 -2.05 -14.80
CA VAL A 153 2.24 -2.72 -14.73
C VAL A 153 2.12 -4.24 -14.84
N VAL A 154 1.24 -4.83 -14.03
CA VAL A 154 0.95 -6.27 -14.02
C VAL A 154 0.49 -6.74 -15.40
N THR A 155 -0.42 -5.99 -16.04
CA THR A 155 -0.95 -6.39 -17.35
C THR A 155 0.13 -6.30 -18.43
N VAL A 156 1.02 -5.31 -18.38
CA VAL A 156 2.15 -5.19 -19.32
C VAL A 156 3.14 -6.33 -19.15
N LEU A 157 3.56 -6.60 -17.92
CA LEU A 157 4.48 -7.70 -17.62
C LEU A 157 3.86 -9.05 -18.01
N GLY A 158 2.59 -9.28 -17.64
CA GLY A 158 1.87 -10.51 -17.96
C GLY A 158 1.66 -10.70 -19.46
N THR A 159 1.29 -9.65 -20.20
CA THR A 159 1.13 -9.73 -21.67
C THR A 159 2.44 -10.10 -22.33
N ARG A 160 3.55 -9.49 -21.91
CA ARG A 160 4.89 -9.81 -22.44
C ARG A 160 5.31 -11.22 -22.11
N GLU A 161 5.06 -11.69 -20.89
CA GLU A 161 5.36 -13.06 -20.48
C GLU A 161 4.57 -14.08 -21.30
N LEU A 162 3.27 -13.86 -21.48
CA LEU A 162 2.39 -14.81 -22.14
C LEU A 162 2.50 -14.80 -23.68
N THR A 163 2.87 -13.67 -24.28
CA THR A 163 2.80 -13.49 -25.75
C THR A 163 4.12 -13.11 -26.40
N GLY A 164 5.12 -12.70 -25.63
CA GLY A 164 6.36 -12.09 -26.14
C GLY A 164 6.17 -10.70 -26.76
N LYS A 165 4.99 -10.09 -26.62
CA LYS A 165 4.64 -8.79 -27.22
C LYS A 165 4.21 -7.76 -26.17
N ASN A 166 4.32 -6.49 -26.53
CA ASN A 166 3.74 -5.40 -25.74
C ASN A 166 2.21 -5.39 -25.90
N PRO A 167 1.45 -5.07 -24.84
CA PRO A 167 0.05 -4.67 -24.99
C PRO A 167 -0.04 -3.32 -25.69
N ASP A 168 -1.28 -2.91 -26.01
CA ASP A 168 -1.56 -1.57 -26.50
C ASP A 168 -1.23 -0.50 -25.44
N ASP A 169 -0.67 0.63 -25.87
CA ASP A 169 -0.23 1.71 -24.98
C ASP A 169 -1.40 2.42 -24.26
N SER A 170 -2.64 2.27 -24.74
CA SER A 170 -3.85 2.77 -24.06
C SER A 170 -4.00 2.26 -22.62
N ILE A 171 -3.31 1.17 -22.26
CA ILE A 171 -3.31 0.63 -20.90
C ILE A 171 -2.79 1.61 -19.84
N TRP A 172 -2.04 2.63 -20.26
CA TRP A 172 -1.50 3.65 -19.37
C TRP A 172 -2.49 4.78 -19.09
N ALA A 173 -3.45 5.04 -19.98
CA ALA A 173 -4.38 6.15 -19.86
C ALA A 173 -5.21 6.08 -18.56
N GLN A 174 -5.76 4.91 -18.24
CA GLN A 174 -6.53 4.70 -17.00
C GLN A 174 -5.71 5.00 -15.74
N SER A 175 -4.43 4.62 -15.74
CA SER A 175 -3.54 4.89 -14.60
C SER A 175 -3.22 6.39 -14.46
N GLU A 176 -3.11 7.12 -15.57
CA GLU A 176 -2.88 8.57 -15.57
C GLU A 176 -4.09 9.34 -15.06
N ASP A 177 -5.30 8.94 -15.48
CA ASP A 177 -6.55 9.52 -14.99
C ASP A 177 -6.71 9.34 -13.48
N ALA A 178 -6.39 8.16 -12.96
CA ALA A 178 -6.45 7.89 -11.52
C ALA A 178 -5.48 8.77 -10.72
N ILE A 179 -4.24 8.95 -11.19
CA ILE A 179 -3.26 9.83 -10.57
C ILE A 179 -3.72 11.29 -10.63
N ALA A 180 -4.23 11.74 -11.78
CA ALA A 180 -4.73 13.10 -11.96
C ALA A 180 -5.88 13.41 -11.02
N ALA A 181 -6.83 12.48 -10.85
CA ALA A 181 -7.95 12.62 -9.92
C ALA A 181 -7.48 12.81 -8.47
N VAL A 182 -6.51 12.00 -8.01
CA VAL A 182 -5.94 12.12 -6.66
C VAL A 182 -5.19 13.45 -6.50
N ARG A 183 -4.38 13.85 -7.47
CA ARG A 183 -3.69 15.15 -7.44
C ARG A 183 -4.67 16.33 -7.40
N GLY A 184 -5.78 16.25 -8.13
CA GLY A 184 -6.84 17.25 -8.11
C GLY A 184 -7.50 17.38 -6.73
N LEU A 185 -7.76 16.25 -6.07
CA LEU A 185 -8.34 16.24 -4.71
C LEU A 185 -7.44 16.97 -3.71
N PHE A 186 -6.13 16.73 -3.74
CA PHE A 186 -5.20 17.36 -2.79
C PHE A 186 -4.86 18.82 -3.12
N LYS A 187 -4.84 19.21 -4.41
CA LYS A 187 -4.72 20.64 -4.79
C LYS A 187 -5.92 21.49 -4.35
N GLY A 188 -7.09 20.89 -4.16
CA GLY A 188 -8.28 21.58 -3.65
C GLY A 188 -8.28 21.80 -2.14
N LEU A 189 -7.30 21.24 -1.41
CA LEU A 189 -7.20 21.30 0.06
C LEU A 189 -6.04 22.19 0.55
N SER A 190 -5.24 22.76 -0.36
CA SER A 190 -4.09 23.63 -0.08
C SER A 190 -4.38 25.11 -0.26
#